data_AF-A0A842IGR4-F1
#
_entry.id   AF-A0A842IGR4-F1
#
_cell.length_a   1.000
_cell.length_b   1.000
_cell.length_c   1.000
_cell.angle_alpha   90.00
_cell.angle_beta   90.00
_cell.angle_gamma   90.00
#
_symmetry.space_group_name_H-M   'P 1'
#
loop_
_entity.id
_entity.type
_entity.pdbx_description
1 polymer ?
#
loop_
_entity_poly.entity_id
_entity_poly.type
_entity_poly.pdbx_seq_one_letter_code
_entity_poly.pdbx_strand_id
1 'polypeptide(L)'
;MKTLRFLSILTLVFTMNTASAQKVKSFKAWVTLTDNTRSKGILFLADSDSLVIMGQDLNKINIDPRMIKTIQIRRKGSVGKGLWIGALSGAVLGAVGGAAGGDDEPGFFSMTAEEKALGGAIITSFPAAGLGALLGSARVTYAIEGNLAGYLNVLPKLEGYALHKKAERLNASNF
;
A
#
# COMPACT_ATOMS: atom_id res chain seq x y z
N MET A 1 17.23 -9.98 33.18
CA MET A 1 17.71 -9.95 31.78
C MET A 1 16.61 -10.20 30.73
N LYS A 2 15.57 -11.00 31.04
CA LYS A 2 14.49 -11.34 30.09
C LYS A 2 13.63 -10.15 29.64
N THR A 3 13.29 -9.23 30.55
CA THR A 3 12.52 -8.00 30.26
C THR A 3 13.26 -7.01 29.35
N LEU A 4 14.59 -6.99 29.42
CA LEU A 4 15.43 -6.09 28.62
C LEU A 4 15.46 -6.49 27.12
N ARG A 5 15.24 -7.78 26.81
CA ARG A 5 15.21 -8.31 25.43
C ARG A 5 13.87 -8.05 24.72
N PHE A 6 12.76 -8.11 25.46
CA PHE A 6 11.44 -7.74 24.92
C PHE A 6 11.34 -6.23 24.64
N LEU A 7 11.94 -5.41 25.51
CA LEU A 7 11.97 -3.95 25.33
C LEU A 7 12.76 -3.55 24.08
N SER A 8 13.87 -4.22 23.77
CA SER A 8 14.68 -3.94 22.59
C SER A 8 13.98 -4.31 21.27
N ILE A 9 13.26 -5.43 21.22
CA ILE A 9 12.42 -5.80 20.05
C ILE A 9 11.30 -4.77 19.84
N LEU A 10 10.65 -4.32 20.92
CA LEU A 10 9.60 -3.30 20.85
C LEU A 10 10.14 -1.95 20.35
N THR A 11 11.32 -1.53 20.82
CA THR A 11 11.96 -0.29 20.35
C THR A 11 12.43 -0.36 18.90
N LEU A 12 12.83 -1.55 18.40
CA LEU A 12 13.20 -1.75 17.00
C LEU A 12 11.99 -1.57 16.07
N VAL A 13 10.83 -2.10 16.46
CA VAL A 13 9.58 -1.93 15.69
C VAL A 13 9.14 -0.45 15.67
N PHE A 14 9.33 0.27 16.77
CA PHE A 14 8.96 1.69 16.86
C PHE A 14 9.91 2.61 16.07
N THR A 15 11.21 2.31 16.05
CA THR A 15 12.22 3.09 15.31
C THR A 15 12.12 2.93 13.79
N MET A 16 11.66 1.77 13.28
CA MET A 16 11.43 1.62 11.83
C MET A 16 10.23 2.43 11.31
N ASN A 17 9.29 2.83 12.17
CA ASN A 17 8.16 3.68 11.79
C ASN A 17 8.51 5.17 11.69
N THR A 18 9.61 5.62 12.31
CA THR A 18 9.95 7.06 12.43
C THR A 18 10.88 7.57 11.32
N ALA A 19 11.47 6.70 10.50
CA ALA A 19 12.25 7.10 9.33
C ALA A 19 11.36 7.33 8.08
N SER A 20 10.38 8.23 8.17
CA SER A 20 9.63 8.69 6.99
C SER A 20 9.90 10.17 6.76
N ALA A 21 10.97 10.49 6.04
CA ALA A 21 11.02 11.74 5.29
C ALA A 21 9.70 11.87 4.51
N GLN A 22 9.08 13.06 4.50
CA GLN A 22 7.76 13.33 3.96
C GLN A 22 7.72 13.16 2.43
N LYS A 23 7.85 11.91 1.97
CA LYS A 23 7.89 11.54 0.55
C LYS A 23 6.49 11.73 -0.01
N VAL A 24 6.37 12.55 -1.05
CA VAL A 24 5.09 12.79 -1.73
C VAL A 24 4.42 11.45 -2.05
N LYS A 25 3.16 11.30 -1.63
CA LYS A 25 2.40 10.06 -1.76
C LYS A 25 2.17 9.80 -3.25
N SER A 26 2.94 8.90 -3.84
CA SER A 26 2.75 8.51 -5.24
C SER A 26 1.68 7.43 -5.38
N PHE A 27 0.85 7.57 -6.41
CA PHE A 27 -0.20 6.63 -6.74
C PHE A 27 0.09 5.96 -8.08
N LYS A 28 0.01 4.63 -8.11
CA LYS A 28 0.05 3.85 -9.36
C LYS A 28 -1.34 3.88 -9.98
N ALA A 29 -1.39 4.24 -11.26
CA ALA A 29 -2.57 4.20 -12.09
C ALA A 29 -2.44 3.10 -13.15
N TRP A 30 -3.55 2.42 -13.40
CA TRP A 30 -3.75 1.58 -14.57
C TRP A 30 -4.93 2.15 -15.32
N VAL A 31 -4.68 2.57 -16.56
CA VAL A 31 -5.69 3.14 -17.43
C VAL A 31 -5.95 2.12 -18.52
N THR A 32 -7.20 1.68 -18.63
CA THR A 32 -7.66 0.86 -19.75
C THR A 32 -8.42 1.77 -20.70
N LEU A 33 -8.04 1.73 -21.97
CA LEU A 33 -8.68 2.52 -23.01
C LEU A 33 -9.90 1.78 -23.58
N THR A 34 -10.69 2.47 -24.39
CA THR A 34 -11.90 1.93 -25.04
C THR A 34 -11.58 0.80 -26.02
N ASP A 35 -10.39 0.81 -26.62
CA ASP A 35 -9.85 -0.29 -27.45
C ASP A 35 -9.31 -1.48 -26.63
N ASN A 36 -9.46 -1.45 -25.30
CA ASN A 36 -8.95 -2.42 -24.33
C ASN A 36 -7.42 -2.48 -24.19
N THR A 37 -6.67 -1.56 -24.81
CA THR A 37 -5.25 -1.40 -24.50
C THR A 37 -5.09 -0.85 -23.09
N ARG A 38 -3.96 -1.17 -22.44
CA ARG A 38 -3.71 -0.85 -21.04
C ARG A 38 -2.38 -0.16 -20.86
N SER A 39 -2.42 1.02 -20.25
CA SER A 39 -1.24 1.76 -19.85
C SER A 39 -1.12 1.78 -18.33
N LYS A 40 0.11 1.67 -17.81
CA LYS A 40 0.40 1.59 -16.38
C LYS A 40 1.51 2.56 -16.03
N GLY A 41 1.30 3.36 -14.99
CA GLY A 41 2.28 4.35 -14.58
C GLY A 41 2.01 4.92 -13.19
N ILE A 42 2.75 5.96 -12.84
CA ILE A 42 2.43 6.86 -11.73
C ILE A 42 1.48 7.93 -12.25
N LEU A 43 0.40 8.21 -11.54
CA LEU A 43 -0.47 9.33 -11.90
C LEU A 43 0.29 10.64 -11.70
N PHE A 44 0.63 11.30 -12.79
CA PHE A 44 1.44 12.50 -12.77
C PHE A 44 0.56 13.74 -12.66
N LEU A 45 -0.44 13.84 -13.53
CA LEU A 45 -1.37 14.97 -13.61
C LEU A 45 -2.74 14.45 -14.10
N ALA A 46 -3.81 15.08 -13.63
CA ALA A 46 -5.16 14.89 -14.16
C ALA A 46 -5.76 16.29 -14.38
N ASP A 47 -6.15 16.58 -15.61
CA ASP A 47 -6.80 17.82 -16.03
C ASP A 47 -8.12 17.49 -16.72
N SER A 48 -8.94 18.50 -17.01
CA SER A 48 -10.21 18.34 -17.76
C SER A 48 -10.03 17.69 -19.14
N ASP A 49 -8.88 17.97 -19.77
CA ASP A 49 -8.65 17.63 -21.19
C ASP A 49 -7.64 16.49 -21.35
N SER A 50 -6.93 16.13 -20.28
CA SER A 50 -5.91 15.08 -20.34
C SER A 50 -5.68 14.38 -19.00
N LEU A 51 -5.40 13.09 -19.08
CA LEU A 51 -4.84 12.30 -17.99
C LEU A 51 -3.38 11.96 -18.33
N VAL A 52 -2.43 12.40 -17.49
CA VAL A 52 -1.01 12.14 -17.70
C VAL A 52 -0.51 11.11 -16.71
N ILE A 53 0.02 10.00 -17.23
CA ILE A 53 0.70 8.98 -16.45
C ILE A 53 2.19 8.94 -16.81
N MET A 54 3.03 8.69 -15.82
CA MET A 54 4.48 8.51 -16.00
C MET A 54 4.81 7.02 -16.03
N GLY A 55 5.34 6.57 -17.17
CA GLY A 55 5.81 5.20 -17.39
C GLY A 55 7.04 4.84 -16.55
N GLN A 56 7.50 3.59 -16.66
CA GLN A 56 8.71 3.13 -15.97
C GLN A 56 9.99 3.71 -16.57
N ASP A 57 9.94 3.99 -17.87
CA ASP A 57 10.93 4.67 -18.69
C ASP A 57 10.96 6.19 -18.46
N LEU A 58 10.22 6.70 -17.45
CA LEU A 58 10.05 8.12 -17.14
C LEU A 58 9.37 8.94 -18.25
N ASN A 59 8.88 8.28 -19.31
CA ASN A 59 8.12 8.93 -20.35
C ASN A 59 6.72 9.29 -19.86
N LYS A 60 6.25 10.48 -20.25
CA LYS A 60 4.90 10.96 -19.96
C LYS A 60 3.98 10.50 -21.07
N ILE A 61 2.95 9.74 -20.70
CA ILE A 61 1.89 9.29 -21.60
C ILE A 61 0.70 10.20 -21.34
N ASN A 62 0.30 10.95 -22.37
CA ASN A 62 -0.88 11.78 -22.35
C ASN A 62 -2.06 11.00 -22.94
N ILE A 63 -3.17 10.92 -22.20
CA ILE A 63 -4.36 10.16 -22.56
C ILE A 63 -5.55 11.11 -22.60
N ASP A 64 -6.25 11.14 -23.73
CA ASP A 64 -7.54 11.84 -23.87
C ASP A 64 -8.59 11.16 -22.98
N PRO A 65 -9.27 11.90 -22.08
CA PRO A 65 -10.35 11.38 -21.24
C PRO A 65 -11.44 10.60 -21.98
N ARG A 66 -11.72 10.96 -23.24
CA ARG A 66 -12.74 10.32 -24.09
C ARG A 66 -12.34 8.92 -24.55
N MET A 67 -11.05 8.61 -24.50
CA MET A 67 -10.51 7.29 -24.83
C MET A 67 -10.44 6.37 -23.61
N ILE A 68 -10.72 6.88 -22.41
CA ILE A 68 -10.58 6.12 -21.16
C ILE A 68 -11.81 5.28 -20.91
N LYS A 69 -11.63 3.97 -20.80
CA LYS A 69 -12.67 3.03 -20.35
C LYS A 69 -12.71 2.95 -18.82
N THR A 70 -11.58 2.61 -18.20
CA THR A 70 -11.49 2.52 -16.74
C THR A 70 -10.17 3.07 -16.21
N ILE A 71 -10.22 3.63 -15.01
CA ILE A 71 -9.05 4.09 -14.25
C ILE A 71 -9.01 3.31 -12.94
N GLN A 72 -7.94 2.54 -12.71
CA GLN A 72 -7.68 1.88 -11.43
C GLN A 72 -6.53 2.59 -10.72
N ILE A 73 -6.69 2.91 -9.45
CA ILE A 73 -5.71 3.65 -8.66
C ILE A 73 -5.38 2.90 -7.38
N ARG A 74 -4.08 2.89 -7.06
CA ARG A 74 -3.58 2.38 -5.78
C ARG A 74 -2.36 3.14 -5.30
N ARG A 75 -2.28 3.38 -3.99
CA ARG A 75 -1.09 3.98 -3.38
C ARG A 75 0.15 3.09 -3.60
N LYS A 76 1.29 3.68 -3.96
CA LYS A 76 2.57 2.96 -4.05
C LYS A 76 2.97 2.48 -2.64
N GLY A 77 3.38 1.21 -2.55
CA GLY A 77 3.82 0.61 -1.28
C GLY A 77 2.69 0.12 -0.37
N SER A 78 1.41 0.30 -0.72
CA SER A 78 0.29 -0.17 0.12
C SER A 78 0.32 -1.68 0.39
N VAL A 79 0.72 -2.49 -0.60
CA VAL A 79 0.87 -3.95 -0.44
C VAL A 79 1.95 -4.30 0.57
N GLY A 80 3.14 -3.72 0.42
CA GLY A 80 4.26 -3.98 1.34
C GLY A 80 3.95 -3.48 2.75
N LYS A 81 3.31 -2.31 2.89
CA LYS A 81 2.84 -1.81 4.18
C LYS A 81 1.80 -2.74 4.80
N GLY A 82 0.83 -3.20 4.01
CA GLY A 82 -0.18 -4.16 4.46
C GLY A 82 0.43 -5.48 4.92
N LEU A 83 1.39 -6.02 4.16
CA LEU A 83 2.14 -7.23 4.50
C LEU A 83 2.84 -7.10 5.85
N TRP A 84 3.59 -6.01 6.06
CA TRP A 84 4.29 -5.75 7.31
C TRP A 84 3.36 -5.58 8.50
N ILE A 85 2.28 -4.81 8.34
CA ILE A 85 1.28 -4.63 9.40
C ILE A 85 0.64 -5.97 9.75
N GLY A 86 0.25 -6.76 8.75
CA GLY A 86 -0.32 -8.08 8.94
C GLY A 86 0.63 -9.02 9.67
N ALA A 87 1.88 -9.11 9.22
CA ALA A 87 2.90 -9.96 9.84
C ALA A 87 3.12 -9.62 11.32
N LEU A 88 3.27 -8.32 11.63
CA LEU A 88 3.50 -7.85 13.00
C LEU A 88 2.28 -8.11 13.89
N SER A 89 1.07 -7.86 13.37
CA SER A 89 -0.17 -8.11 14.11
C SER A 89 -0.34 -9.60 14.40
N GLY A 90 -0.09 -10.45 13.40
CA GLY A 90 -0.08 -11.90 13.57
C GLY A 90 0.93 -12.35 14.60
N ALA A 91 2.19 -11.91 14.47
CA ALA A 91 3.27 -12.29 15.39
C ALA A 91 2.95 -11.93 16.85
N VAL A 92 2.38 -10.74 17.10
CA VAL A 92 1.97 -10.34 18.46
C VAL A 92 0.86 -11.24 18.98
N LEU A 93 -0.19 -11.49 18.19
CA LEU A 93 -1.30 -12.34 18.59
C LEU A 93 -0.85 -13.79 18.84
N GLY A 94 0.01 -14.34 17.97
CA GLY A 94 0.58 -15.68 18.12
C GLY A 94 1.51 -15.80 19.32
N ALA A 95 2.32 -14.78 19.60
CA ALA A 95 3.18 -14.74 20.79
C ALA A 95 2.36 -14.76 22.08
N VAL A 96 1.32 -13.92 22.16
CA VAL A 96 0.43 -13.85 23.33
C VAL A 96 -0.34 -15.15 23.49
N GLY A 97 -0.91 -15.69 22.41
CA GLY A 97 -1.63 -16.96 22.44
C GLY A 97 -0.75 -18.15 22.83
N GLY A 98 0.48 -18.20 22.31
CA GLY A 98 1.46 -19.24 22.66
C GLY A 98 1.93 -19.16 24.11
N ALA A 99 2.22 -17.95 24.60
CA ALA A 99 2.64 -17.74 25.99
C ALA A 99 1.52 -18.04 26.99
N ALA A 100 0.26 -17.71 26.67
CA ALA A 100 -0.89 -17.94 27.54
C ALA A 100 -1.14 -19.42 27.83
N GLY A 101 -0.63 -20.32 26.98
CA GLY A 101 -0.71 -21.77 27.19
C GLY A 101 0.24 -22.33 28.25
N GLY A 102 1.12 -21.52 28.83
CA GLY A 102 2.09 -21.95 29.85
C GLY A 102 3.11 -22.98 29.37
N ASP A 103 3.95 -23.44 30.29
CA ASP A 103 4.90 -24.53 30.06
C ASP A 103 4.16 -25.87 30.01
N ASP A 104 4.52 -26.73 29.07
CA ASP A 104 3.98 -28.08 29.00
C ASP A 104 4.60 -28.99 30.07
N GLU A 105 3.89 -30.06 30.45
CA GLU A 105 4.47 -31.12 31.28
C GLU A 105 5.65 -31.80 30.57
N PRO A 106 6.66 -32.30 31.32
CA PRO A 106 7.85 -32.92 30.73
C PRO A 106 7.50 -34.08 29.81
N GLY A 107 7.97 -34.01 28.56
CA GLY A 107 7.71 -35.01 27.54
C GLY A 107 8.52 -34.76 26.26
N PHE A 108 8.49 -35.70 25.33
CA PHE A 108 9.31 -35.66 24.10
C PHE A 108 9.05 -34.41 23.23
N PHE A 109 7.85 -33.85 23.27
CA PHE A 109 7.46 -32.60 22.58
C PHE A 109 7.12 -31.46 23.56
N SER A 110 7.59 -31.53 24.81
CA SER A 110 7.34 -30.46 25.78
C SER A 110 7.99 -29.15 25.33
N MET A 111 7.21 -28.08 25.35
CA MET A 111 7.70 -26.74 25.02
C MET A 111 7.48 -25.81 26.20
N THR A 112 8.44 -24.92 26.40
CA THR A 112 8.27 -23.78 27.30
C THR A 112 7.29 -22.77 26.72
N ALA A 113 6.69 -21.94 27.57
CA ALA A 113 5.85 -20.82 27.16
C ALA A 113 6.58 -19.87 26.21
N GLU A 114 7.90 -19.71 26.36
CA GLU A 114 8.74 -18.90 25.47
C GLU A 114 8.85 -19.53 24.07
N GLU A 115 9.04 -20.85 23.97
CA GLU A 115 9.09 -21.57 22.69
C GLU A 115 7.72 -21.60 22.01
N LYS A 116 6.64 -21.78 22.76
CA LYS A 116 5.26 -21.69 22.25
C LYS A 116 4.93 -20.29 21.77
N ALA A 117 5.39 -19.25 22.47
CA ALA A 117 5.25 -17.87 22.03
C ALA A 117 6.00 -17.63 20.71
N LEU A 118 7.25 -18.09 20.60
CA LEU A 118 8.04 -17.92 19.37
C LEU A 118 7.43 -18.70 18.21
N GLY A 119 7.08 -19.97 18.41
CA GLY A 119 6.43 -20.82 17.42
C GLY A 119 5.09 -20.25 16.98
N GLY A 120 4.25 -19.82 17.94
CA GLY A 120 2.98 -19.16 17.69
C GLY A 120 3.15 -17.87 16.89
N ALA A 121 4.12 -17.03 17.24
CA ALA A 121 4.41 -15.79 16.52
C ALA A 121 4.80 -16.06 15.06
N ILE A 122 5.69 -17.02 14.81
CA ILE A 122 6.13 -17.38 13.47
C ILE A 122 4.96 -17.92 12.65
N ILE A 123 4.23 -18.91 13.18
CA ILE A 123 3.14 -19.60 12.48
C ILE A 123 2.03 -18.62 12.08
N THR A 124 1.64 -17.72 12.99
CA THR A 124 0.54 -16.76 12.74
C THR A 124 0.97 -15.56 11.90
N SER A 125 2.26 -15.20 11.85
CA SER A 125 2.74 -14.06 11.08
C SER A 125 2.51 -14.21 9.57
N PHE A 126 2.73 -15.40 9.00
CA PHE A 126 2.58 -15.64 7.55
C PHE A 126 1.14 -15.46 7.03
N PRO A 127 0.11 -16.13 7.58
CA PRO A 127 -1.26 -15.95 7.12
C PRO A 127 -1.75 -14.52 7.36
N ALA A 128 -1.38 -13.91 8.50
CA ALA A 128 -1.73 -12.52 8.78
C ALA A 128 -1.06 -11.54 7.80
N ALA A 129 0.20 -11.78 7.42
CA ALA A 129 0.90 -11.01 6.39
C ALA A 129 0.20 -11.13 5.02
N GLY A 130 -0.24 -12.34 4.66
CA GLY A 130 -1.02 -12.58 3.44
C GLY A 130 -2.31 -11.77 3.42
N LEU A 131 -3.10 -11.82 4.49
CA LEU A 131 -4.32 -11.01 4.64
C LEU A 131 -4.02 -9.51 4.56
N GLY A 132 -2.98 -9.05 5.25
CA GLY A 132 -2.55 -7.66 5.20
C GLY A 132 -2.14 -7.22 3.78
N ALA A 133 -1.41 -8.07 3.05
CA ALA A 133 -1.02 -7.81 1.67
C ALA A 133 -2.22 -7.75 0.73
N LEU A 134 -3.21 -8.65 0.91
CA LEU A 134 -4.46 -8.67 0.13
C LEU A 134 -5.24 -7.37 0.31
N LEU A 135 -5.47 -6.95 1.56
CA LEU A 135 -6.13 -5.67 1.86
C LEU A 135 -5.34 -4.49 1.28
N GLY A 136 -4.02 -4.51 1.43
CA GLY A 136 -3.13 -3.50 0.83
C GLY A 136 -3.11 -3.52 -0.70
N SER A 137 -3.59 -4.59 -1.34
CA SER A 137 -3.60 -4.74 -2.80
C SER A 137 -4.79 -4.09 -3.48
N ALA A 138 -5.84 -3.78 -2.71
CA ALA A 138 -7.08 -3.19 -3.17
C ALA A 138 -6.84 -1.94 -4.03
N ARG A 139 -7.65 -1.79 -5.07
CA ARG A 139 -7.61 -0.66 -6.00
C ARG A 139 -8.96 0.00 -6.02
N VAL A 140 -8.96 1.33 -6.10
CA VAL A 140 -10.17 2.07 -6.41
C VAL A 140 -10.32 2.08 -7.92
N THR A 141 -11.49 1.71 -8.42
CA THR A 141 -11.79 1.65 -9.85
C THR A 141 -12.86 2.68 -10.19
N TYR A 142 -12.60 3.45 -11.23
CA TYR A 142 -13.54 4.39 -11.81
C TYR A 142 -13.85 3.95 -13.24
N ALA A 143 -15.12 3.67 -13.52
CA ALA A 143 -15.61 3.42 -14.87
C ALA A 143 -15.94 4.76 -15.53
N ILE A 144 -15.26 5.06 -16.64
CA ILE A 144 -15.43 6.29 -17.42
C ILE A 144 -16.18 5.98 -18.72
N GLU A 145 -15.88 4.84 -19.36
CA GLU A 145 -16.52 4.36 -20.59
C GLU A 145 -16.53 5.41 -21.72
N GLY A 146 -15.44 6.18 -21.83
CA GLY A 146 -15.28 7.27 -22.80
C GLY A 146 -16.19 8.49 -22.56
N ASN A 147 -16.96 8.50 -21.47
CA ASN A 147 -17.86 9.59 -21.14
C ASN A 147 -17.09 10.74 -20.45
N LEU A 148 -16.95 11.86 -21.16
CA LEU A 148 -16.28 13.05 -20.64
C LEU A 148 -16.94 13.60 -19.36
N ALA A 149 -18.27 13.64 -19.28
CA ALA A 149 -18.95 14.09 -18.07
C ALA A 149 -18.68 13.14 -16.88
N GLY A 150 -18.64 11.83 -17.15
CA GLY A 150 -18.23 10.82 -16.16
C GLY A 150 -16.81 11.06 -15.65
N TYR A 151 -15.88 11.38 -16.54
CA TYR A 151 -14.51 11.76 -16.19
C TYR A 151 -14.45 13.03 -15.33
N LEU A 152 -15.13 14.10 -15.74
CA LEU A 152 -15.14 15.37 -15.01
C LEU A 152 -15.71 15.23 -13.59
N ASN A 153 -16.69 14.35 -13.38
CA ASN A 153 -17.22 14.05 -12.05
C ASN A 153 -16.20 13.38 -11.12
N VAL A 154 -15.26 12.60 -11.68
CA VAL A 154 -14.21 11.90 -10.92
C VAL A 154 -12.92 12.73 -10.82
N LEU A 155 -12.74 13.72 -11.70
CA LEU A 155 -11.55 14.56 -11.79
C LEU A 155 -11.06 15.12 -10.44
N PRO A 156 -11.91 15.68 -9.55
CA PRO A 156 -11.44 16.17 -8.24
C PRO A 156 -10.78 15.09 -7.38
N LYS A 157 -11.23 13.83 -7.52
CA LYS A 157 -10.61 12.68 -6.84
C LYS A 157 -9.28 12.32 -7.49
N LEU A 158 -9.19 12.36 -8.83
CA LEU A 158 -7.95 12.09 -9.57
C LEU A 158 -6.87 13.12 -9.26
N GLU A 159 -7.22 14.40 -9.18
CA GLU A 159 -6.31 15.47 -8.77
C GLU A 159 -5.76 15.25 -7.36
N GLY A 160 -6.59 14.73 -6.45
CA GLY A 160 -6.15 14.33 -5.10
C GLY A 160 -5.12 13.20 -5.08
N TYR A 161 -5.00 12.43 -6.16
CA TYR A 161 -4.02 11.35 -6.31
C TYR A 161 -2.83 11.72 -7.20
N ALA A 162 -2.94 12.81 -7.97
CA ALA A 162 -1.89 13.25 -8.88
C ALA A 162 -0.64 13.69 -8.13
N LEU A 163 0.53 13.40 -8.70
CA LEU A 163 1.80 13.81 -8.12
C LEU A 163 1.97 15.34 -8.15
N HIS A 164 1.51 15.98 -9.23
CA HIS A 164 1.52 17.43 -9.39
C HIS A 164 0.10 17.95 -9.47
N LYS A 165 -0.15 19.07 -8.82
CA LYS A 165 -1.41 19.80 -8.95
C LYS A 165 -1.29 20.88 -10.00
N LYS A 166 -2.38 21.14 -10.74
CA LYS A 166 -2.46 22.21 -11.74
C LYS A 166 -2.01 23.59 -11.20
N ALA A 167 -2.28 23.89 -9.92
CA ALA A 167 -1.88 25.13 -9.27
C ALA A 167 -0.35 25.33 -9.17
N GLU A 168 0.45 24.27 -9.09
CA GLU A 168 1.91 24.37 -9.03
C GLU A 168 2.52 24.69 -10.40
N ARG A 169 1.84 24.31 -11.49
CA ARG A 169 2.26 24.62 -12.86
C ARG A 169 2.18 26.11 -13.18
N LEU A 170 1.14 26.80 -12.73
CA LEU A 170 0.96 28.23 -12.97
C LEU A 170 1.99 29.10 -12.23
N ASN A 171 2.49 28.62 -11.09
CA ASN A 171 3.56 29.32 -10.36
C ASN A 171 4.95 29.03 -10.92
N ALA A 172 5.16 27.85 -11.54
CA ALA A 172 6.46 27.46 -12.11
C ALA A 172 6.71 28.03 -13.53
N SER A 173 5.68 28.48 -14.25
CA SER A 173 5.80 29.11 -15.58
C SER A 173 5.99 30.63 -15.55
N ASN A 174 5.99 31.24 -14.35
CA ASN A 174 6.15 32.68 -14.15
C ASN A 174 7.59 33.08 -13.74
N PHE A 175 8.57 32.23 -14.01
CA PHE A 175 10.00 32.48 -13.81
C PHE A 175 10.79 32.20 -15.08
#